data_AF-A0A3C0QJA4-F1
#
_entry.id   AF-A0A3C0QJA4-F1
#
_cell.length_a   1.000
_cell.length_b   1.000
_cell.length_c   1.000
_cell.angle_alpha   90.00
_cell.angle_beta   90.00
_cell.angle_gamma   90.00
#
_symmetry.space_group_name_H-M   'P 1'
#
loop_
_entity.id
_entity.type
_entity.pdbx_description
1 polymer ?
#
loop_
_entity_poly.entity_id
_entity_poly.type
_entity_poly.pdbx_seq_one_letter_code
_entity_poly.pdbx_strand_id
1 'polypeptide(L)'
;MAAKEIDIIKEAGVIGAGGAGFPTHIKLDGSVDTLIINAAECEPLINVDKQLLEFNFETVFKGMETASGLVGAKRTIIAIKEKNKKAIDVIEAFQPGGFKFEIFKLGDFYPAGD
;
A
#
# COMPACT_ATOMS: atom_id res chain seq x y z
N MET A 1 -10.96 -13.33 -13.37
CA MET A 1 -10.26 -13.89 -12.20
C MET A 1 -10.61 -13.11 -10.95
N ALA A 2 -10.50 -11.76 -10.96
CA ALA A 2 -10.78 -10.84 -9.84
C ALA A 2 -11.89 -11.21 -8.83
N ALA A 3 -13.03 -11.72 -9.29
CA ALA A 3 -14.14 -12.14 -8.42
C ALA A 3 -13.69 -13.16 -7.35
N LYS A 4 -12.80 -14.11 -7.71
CA LYS A 4 -12.33 -15.14 -6.78
C LYS A 4 -11.42 -14.55 -5.69
N GLU A 5 -10.51 -13.65 -6.02
CA GLU A 5 -9.63 -13.03 -5.03
C GLU A 5 -10.42 -12.13 -4.06
N ILE A 6 -11.40 -11.37 -4.57
CA ILE A 6 -12.26 -10.52 -3.74
C ILE A 6 -13.09 -11.36 -2.76
N ASP A 7 -13.63 -12.50 -3.21
CA ASP A 7 -14.35 -13.43 -2.35
C ASP A 7 -13.46 -13.98 -1.22
N ILE A 8 -12.21 -14.35 -1.52
CA ILE A 8 -11.25 -14.79 -0.49
C ILE A 8 -10.99 -13.69 0.55
N ILE A 9 -10.81 -12.44 0.11
CA ILE A 9 -10.58 -11.28 1.00
C ILE A 9 -11.80 -11.04 1.91
N LYS A 10 -13.01 -11.21 1.35
CA LYS A 10 -14.27 -11.09 2.08
C LYS A 10 -14.42 -12.20 3.12
N GLU A 11 -14.21 -13.44 2.74
CA GLU A 11 -14.31 -14.61 3.63
C GLU A 11 -13.27 -14.55 4.77
N ALA A 12 -12.07 -14.05 4.50
CA ALA A 12 -11.04 -13.83 5.51
C ALA A 12 -11.34 -12.66 6.46
N GLY A 13 -12.37 -11.84 6.18
CA GLY A 13 -12.75 -10.72 7.04
C GLY A 13 -11.74 -9.58 7.06
N VAL A 14 -10.99 -9.37 5.99
CA VAL A 14 -9.94 -8.34 5.93
C VAL A 14 -10.57 -6.94 5.92
N ILE A 15 -10.11 -6.10 6.84
CA ILE A 15 -10.50 -4.69 6.98
C ILE A 15 -9.30 -3.75 6.79
N GLY A 16 -9.57 -2.47 6.55
CA GLY A 16 -8.55 -1.45 6.41
C GLY A 16 -7.75 -1.25 7.70
N ALA A 17 -6.45 -1.52 7.66
CA ALA A 17 -5.52 -1.41 8.79
C ALA A 17 -5.09 0.02 9.13
N GLY A 18 -5.48 1.02 8.33
CA GLY A 18 -5.15 2.44 8.56
C GLY A 18 -6.04 3.16 9.59
N GLY A 19 -6.84 2.44 10.37
CA GLY A 19 -7.69 2.99 11.44
C GLY A 19 -9.19 3.07 11.11
N ALA A 20 -9.58 3.26 9.85
CA ALA A 20 -10.99 3.36 9.46
C ALA A 20 -11.78 2.04 9.58
N GLY A 21 -11.11 0.88 9.53
CA GLY A 21 -11.74 -0.43 9.67
C GLY A 21 -12.72 -0.80 8.54
N PHE A 22 -12.73 -0.05 7.43
CA PHE A 22 -13.64 -0.30 6.31
C PHE A 22 -13.33 -1.64 5.62
N PRO A 23 -14.34 -2.44 5.20
CA PRO A 23 -14.10 -3.73 4.56
C PRO A 23 -13.27 -3.61 3.28
N THR A 24 -12.14 -4.30 3.23
CA THR A 24 -11.17 -4.17 2.12
C THR A 24 -11.71 -4.71 0.81
N HIS A 25 -12.49 -5.80 0.85
CA HIS A 25 -13.10 -6.38 -0.34
C HIS A 25 -14.02 -5.39 -1.08
N ILE A 26 -14.74 -4.52 -0.36
CA ILE A 26 -15.60 -3.49 -0.96
C ILE A 26 -14.76 -2.45 -1.70
N LYS A 27 -13.59 -2.05 -1.16
CA LYS A 27 -12.69 -1.11 -1.83
C LYS A 27 -12.07 -1.71 -3.10
N LEU A 28 -11.76 -3.00 -3.06
CA LEU A 28 -11.10 -3.70 -4.17
C LEU A 28 -12.05 -4.17 -5.27
N ASP A 29 -13.37 -4.17 -5.02
CA ASP A 29 -14.41 -4.44 -6.01
C ASP A 29 -14.77 -3.21 -6.87
N GLY A 30 -14.08 -2.09 -6.67
CA GLY A 30 -14.21 -0.88 -7.47
C GLY A 30 -13.22 -0.83 -8.64
N SER A 31 -13.40 0.13 -9.53
CA SER A 31 -12.41 0.49 -10.55
C SER A 31 -11.90 1.90 -10.33
N VAL A 32 -10.57 2.07 -10.33
CA VAL A 32 -9.91 3.37 -10.17
C VAL A 32 -8.78 3.51 -11.18
N ASP A 33 -8.46 4.75 -11.56
CA ASP A 33 -7.31 5.02 -12.43
C ASP A 33 -5.98 4.96 -11.67
N THR A 34 -5.98 5.40 -10.41
CA THR A 34 -4.79 5.50 -9.56
C THR A 34 -5.01 4.79 -8.23
N LEU A 35 -4.08 3.91 -7.85
CA LEU A 35 -3.97 3.29 -6.52
C LEU A 35 -2.86 3.97 -5.72
N ILE A 36 -3.18 4.39 -4.49
CA ILE A 36 -2.22 4.96 -3.56
C ILE A 36 -2.03 4.00 -2.38
N ILE A 37 -0.80 3.57 -2.17
CA ILE A 37 -0.36 2.88 -0.96
C ILE A 37 0.07 3.95 0.04
N ASN A 38 -0.77 4.16 1.04
CA ASN A 38 -0.52 5.13 2.11
C ASN A 38 0.51 4.55 3.10
N ALA A 39 1.76 4.99 2.98
CA ALA A 39 2.85 4.69 3.89
C ALA A 39 3.23 5.93 4.74
N ALA A 40 2.24 6.79 5.03
CA ALA A 40 2.40 8.02 5.79
C ALA A 40 2.11 7.82 7.29
N GLU A 41 2.63 6.75 7.89
CA GLU A 41 2.47 6.46 9.33
C GLU A 41 2.92 7.69 10.17
N CYS A 42 1.97 8.24 10.91
CA CYS A 42 2.11 9.51 11.64
C CYS A 42 1.96 9.35 13.16
N GLU A 43 1.32 8.26 13.61
CA GLU A 43 0.95 8.06 15.00
C GLU A 43 2.19 7.81 15.87
N PRO A 44 2.38 8.56 16.98
CA PRO A 44 3.49 8.31 17.89
C PRO A 44 3.57 6.85 18.34
N LEU A 45 4.80 6.33 18.44
CA LEU A 45 5.13 4.96 18.88
C LEU A 45 4.76 3.83 17.91
N ILE A 46 3.90 4.06 16.91
CA ILE A 46 3.62 3.07 15.86
C ILE A 46 4.67 3.21 14.76
N ASN A 47 5.29 2.08 14.40
CA ASN A 47 6.36 2.00 13.39
C ASN A 47 6.19 0.79 12.46
N VAL A 48 5.00 0.17 12.47
CA VAL A 48 4.80 -1.17 11.89
C VAL A 48 4.86 -1.09 10.38
N ASP A 49 4.22 -0.08 9.79
CA ASP A 49 4.20 0.09 8.33
C ASP A 49 5.62 0.36 7.81
N LYS A 50 6.36 1.22 8.49
CA LYS A 50 7.77 1.48 8.19
C LYS A 50 8.61 0.20 8.28
N GLN A 51 8.44 -0.61 9.32
CA GLN A 51 9.18 -1.86 9.49
C GLN A 51 8.82 -2.90 8.42
N LEU A 52 7.55 -2.97 8.00
CA LEU A 52 7.14 -3.83 6.89
C LEU A 52 7.83 -3.43 5.59
N LEU A 53 7.95 -2.13 5.31
CA LEU A 53 8.67 -1.63 4.14
C LEU A 53 10.19 -1.84 4.24
N GLU A 54 10.78 -1.75 5.44
CA GLU A 54 12.22 -1.97 5.62
C GLU A 54 12.62 -3.45 5.54
N PHE A 55 11.82 -4.34 6.11
CA PHE A 55 12.23 -5.74 6.33
C PHE A 55 11.44 -6.77 5.49
N ASN A 56 10.26 -6.41 4.99
CA ASN A 56 9.34 -7.34 4.32
C ASN A 56 8.72 -6.75 3.05
N PHE A 57 9.46 -5.90 2.33
CA PHE A 57 8.92 -5.16 1.19
C PHE A 57 8.36 -6.06 0.08
N GLU A 58 8.96 -7.22 -0.17
CA GLU A 58 8.46 -8.17 -1.19
C GLU A 58 7.00 -8.60 -0.92
N THR A 59 6.63 -8.80 0.36
CA THR A 59 5.25 -9.14 0.75
C THR A 59 4.32 -7.96 0.52
N VAL A 60 4.74 -6.74 0.88
CA VAL A 60 3.98 -5.51 0.65
C VAL A 60 3.78 -5.30 -0.86
N PHE A 61 4.83 -5.50 -1.66
CA PHE A 61 4.81 -5.39 -3.10
C PHE A 61 3.80 -6.36 -3.74
N LYS A 62 3.78 -7.63 -3.35
CA LYS A 62 2.80 -8.62 -3.86
C LYS A 62 1.36 -8.21 -3.55
N GLY A 63 1.12 -7.67 -2.35
CA GLY A 63 -0.18 -7.13 -1.98
C GLY A 63 -0.58 -5.92 -2.83
N MET A 64 0.35 -4.98 -3.02
CA MET A 64 0.18 -3.81 -3.88
C MET A 64 -0.11 -4.19 -5.33
N GLU A 65 0.67 -5.11 -5.92
CA GLU A 65 0.50 -5.59 -7.29
C GLU A 65 -0.88 -6.26 -7.47
N THR A 66 -1.26 -7.11 -6.52
CA THR A 66 -2.58 -7.75 -6.50
C THR A 66 -3.70 -6.71 -6.44
N ALA A 67 -3.61 -5.76 -5.51
CA ALA A 67 -4.61 -4.70 -5.37
C ALA A 67 -4.72 -3.85 -6.64
N SER A 68 -3.58 -3.48 -7.24
CA SER A 68 -3.53 -2.73 -8.50
C SER A 68 -4.24 -3.45 -9.64
N GLY A 69 -4.04 -4.77 -9.75
CA GLY A 69 -4.71 -5.59 -10.76
C GLY A 69 -6.21 -5.72 -10.53
N LEU A 70 -6.66 -5.88 -9.28
CA LEU A 70 -8.08 -6.01 -8.95
C LEU A 70 -8.88 -4.76 -9.31
N VAL A 71 -8.35 -3.58 -8.98
CA VAL A 71 -9.04 -2.31 -9.24
C VAL A 71 -8.79 -1.76 -10.65
N GLY A 72 -7.95 -2.43 -11.44
CA GLY A 72 -7.57 -2.00 -12.78
C GLY A 72 -6.78 -0.69 -12.82
N ALA A 73 -6.01 -0.39 -11.78
CA ALA A 73 -5.24 0.85 -11.69
C ALA A 73 -4.16 0.92 -12.77
N LYS A 74 -4.07 2.07 -13.45
CA LYS A 74 -3.02 2.37 -14.42
C LYS A 74 -1.78 2.98 -13.78
N ARG A 75 -1.98 3.61 -12.61
CA ARG A 75 -0.92 4.21 -11.81
C ARG A 75 -0.98 3.68 -10.40
N THR A 76 0.18 3.29 -9.88
CA THR A 76 0.33 2.81 -8.51
C THR A 76 1.43 3.61 -7.83
N ILE A 77 1.12 4.20 -6.68
CA ILE A 77 1.99 5.16 -6.00
C ILE A 77 2.16 4.72 -4.54
N ILE A 78 3.41 4.65 -4.07
CA ILE A 78 3.72 4.52 -2.65
C ILE A 78 3.99 5.92 -2.10
N ALA A 79 3.06 6.44 -1.30
CA ALA A 79 3.20 7.74 -0.65
C ALA A 79 3.85 7.56 0.72
N ILE A 80 5.10 7.99 0.88
CA ILE A 80 5.93 7.72 2.06
C ILE A 80 6.59 9.00 2.57
N LYS A 81 6.72 9.16 3.88
CA LYS A 81 7.46 10.29 4.47
C LYS A 81 8.92 10.27 4.08
N GLU A 82 9.44 11.42 3.64
CA GLU A 82 10.84 11.56 3.20
C GLU A 82 11.87 11.15 4.28
N LYS A 83 11.52 11.30 5.57
CA LYS A 83 12.39 10.89 6.68
C LYS A 83 12.62 9.38 6.77
N ASN A 84 11.77 8.56 6.16
CA ASN A 84 11.85 7.09 6.21
C ASN A 84 12.86 6.55 5.20
N LYS A 85 14.10 7.07 5.24
CA LYS A 85 15.13 6.82 4.22
C LYS A 85 15.45 5.34 4.02
N LYS A 86 15.54 4.56 5.10
CA LYS A 86 15.81 3.11 5.01
C LYS A 86 14.74 2.37 4.19
N ALA A 87 13.46 2.67 4.44
CA ALA A 87 12.37 2.10 3.66
C ALA A 87 12.45 2.54 2.19
N ILE A 88 12.72 3.83 1.94
CA ILE A 88 12.89 4.36 0.58
C ILE A 88 14.03 3.64 -0.15
N ASP A 89 15.19 3.45 0.49
CA ASP A 89 16.34 2.78 -0.10
C ASP A 89 16.02 1.31 -0.48
N VAL A 90 15.26 0.61 0.37
CA VAL A 90 14.78 -0.77 0.08
C VAL A 90 13.83 -0.79 -1.12
N ILE A 91 12.90 0.16 -1.18
CA ILE A 91 11.93 0.26 -2.27
C ILE A 91 12.63 0.62 -3.59
N GLU A 92 13.55 1.58 -3.58
CA GLU A 92 14.31 2.02 -4.76
C GLU A 92 15.25 0.92 -5.30
N ALA A 93 15.77 0.04 -4.43
CA ALA A 93 16.61 -1.09 -4.83
C ALA A 93 15.82 -2.31 -5.36
N PHE A 94 14.51 -2.37 -5.09
CA PHE A 94 13.68 -3.52 -5.42
C PHE A 94 13.50 -3.70 -6.94
N GLN A 95 13.44 -4.95 -7.40
CA GLN A 95 13.28 -5.31 -8.82
C GLN A 95 11.86 -5.85 -9.06
N PRO A 96 10.93 -5.02 -9.59
CA PRO A 96 9.50 -5.35 -9.61
C PRO A 96 9.05 -6.28 -10.75
N GLY A 97 9.96 -6.94 -11.45
CA GLY A 97 9.60 -7.97 -12.45
C GLY A 97 8.73 -7.48 -13.62
N GLY A 98 8.72 -6.18 -13.91
CA GLY A 98 7.92 -5.56 -14.98
C GLY A 98 6.72 -4.74 -14.49
N PHE A 99 6.32 -4.87 -13.22
CA PHE A 99 5.35 -3.98 -12.60
C PHE A 99 5.94 -2.57 -12.44
N LYS A 100 5.12 -1.54 -12.65
CA LYS A 100 5.52 -0.13 -12.53
C LYS A 100 4.79 0.51 -11.36
N PHE A 101 5.54 1.18 -10.49
CA PHE A 101 5.02 2.03 -9.44
C PHE A 101 5.91 3.25 -9.24
N GLU A 102 5.38 4.26 -8.58
CA GLU A 102 6.05 5.52 -8.29
C GLU A 102 6.22 5.68 -6.77
N ILE A 103 7.30 6.35 -6.34
CA ILE A 103 7.46 6.77 -4.94
C ILE A 103 7.13 8.26 -4.87
N PHE A 104 6.16 8.61 -4.04
CA PHE A 104 5.85 10.00 -3.71
C PHE A 104 6.36 10.33 -2.31
N LYS A 105 7.36 11.19 -2.22
CA LYS A 105 7.99 11.60 -0.95
C LYS A 105 7.15 12.72 -0.32
N LEU A 106 6.53 12.43 0.82
CA LEU A 106 5.74 13.37 1.61
C LEU A 106 6.65 14.17 2.55
N GLY A 107 6.29 15.43 2.79
CA GLY A 107 6.86 16.22 3.87
C GLY A 107 6.51 15.64 5.25
N ASP A 108 7.25 16.05 6.29
CA ASP A 108 7.01 15.57 7.65
C ASP A 108 6.10 16.53 8.43
N PHE A 109 4.79 16.39 8.21
CA PHE A 109 3.76 17.11 8.95
C PHE A 109 2.63 16.15 9.37
N TYR A 110 1.81 16.59 10.33
CA TYR A 110 0.66 15.84 10.85
C TYR A 110 -0.62 16.68 10.68
N PRO A 111 -1.73 16.11 10.17
CA PRO A 111 -1.84 14.78 9.57
C PRO A 111 -1.44 14.81 8.07
N ALA A 112 -0.68 13.80 7.62
CA ALA A 112 -0.33 13.62 6.21
C ALA A 112 -0.89 12.31 5.60
N GLY A 113 -1.49 11.46 6.44
CA GLY A 113 -2.02 10.15 6.06
C GLY A 113 -3.55 10.06 6.08
N ASP A 114 -4.24 11.18 6.29
CA ASP A 114 -5.71 11.31 6.21
C ASP A 114 -6.11 11.86 4.83
#